data_AF-A0A2V9TBV7-F1
#
_entry.id   AF-A0A2V9TBV7-F1
#
_cell.length_a   1.000
_cell.length_b   1.000
_cell.length_c   1.000
_cell.angle_alpha   90.00
_cell.angle_beta   90.00
_cell.angle_gamma   90.00
#
_symmetry.space_group_name_H-M   'P 1'
#
loop_
_entity.id
_entity.type
_entity.pdbx_description
1 polymer ?
#
loop_
_entity_poly.entity_id
_entity_poly.type
_entity_poly.pdbx_seq_one_letter_code
_entity_poly.pdbx_strand_id
1 'polypeptide(L)'
;MVRPCLSAEFFRSLLGQLRNVELCRVARGVMDGALERFLVDSVANVQQHSGPRLQVNMNTSGMFDLAEAQHVPALVLPAARNRLSSAIPEDTLAKVDQETAKGFLLVGPEHTVSIAGAQRYAWWRIDPKSGETTAVTDDGLYGSEMMAVLKKNVEGQVLEVKVFFVGMFGDVFLNLSNIPQLQAQNVNAPGGLAALCQFLKNAGIDLVQRNLQDF
;
A
#
# COMPACT_ATOMS: atom_id res chain seq x y z
N MET A 1 13.17 -14.72 6.60
CA MET A 1 14.09 -13.58 6.36
C MET A 1 13.33 -12.60 5.49
N VAL A 2 12.75 -11.54 6.08
CA VAL A 2 11.95 -10.54 5.35
C VAL A 2 12.93 -9.61 4.63
N ARG A 3 12.90 -9.58 3.30
CA ARG A 3 13.70 -8.62 2.52
C ARG A 3 13.07 -7.22 2.65
N PRO A 4 13.86 -6.15 2.74
CA PRO A 4 13.33 -4.80 2.84
C PRO A 4 12.47 -4.47 1.62
N CYS A 5 11.29 -3.88 1.85
CA CYS A 5 10.40 -3.36 0.82
C CYS A 5 11.10 -2.21 0.09
N LEU A 6 11.24 -2.31 -1.24
CA LEU A 6 11.86 -1.34 -2.16
C LEU A 6 13.31 -0.96 -1.79
N SER A 7 14.28 -1.27 -2.67
CA SER A 7 15.67 -0.91 -2.40
C SER A 7 15.90 0.60 -2.23
N ALA A 8 16.91 0.96 -1.43
CA ALA A 8 17.35 2.35 -1.29
C ALA A 8 17.73 3.01 -2.63
N GLU A 9 18.09 2.22 -3.63
CA GLU A 9 18.39 2.67 -4.99
C GLU A 9 17.15 3.06 -5.77
N PHE A 10 16.06 2.30 -5.64
CA PHE A 10 14.74 2.67 -6.17
C PHE A 10 14.34 4.05 -5.65
N PHE A 11 14.45 4.26 -4.33
CA PHE A 11 14.16 5.56 -3.74
C PHE A 11 15.10 6.61 -4.34
N ARG A 12 16.43 6.44 -4.30
CA ARG A 12 17.37 7.46 -4.81
C ARG A 12 17.09 7.91 -6.25
N SER A 13 16.72 7.00 -7.15
CA SER A 13 16.35 7.32 -8.53
C SER A 13 15.08 8.18 -8.58
N LEU A 14 14.06 7.80 -7.81
CA LEU A 14 12.82 8.57 -7.63
C LEU A 14 13.08 9.95 -6.98
N LEU A 15 14.01 10.02 -6.02
CA LEU A 15 14.32 11.20 -5.23
C LEU A 15 14.93 12.33 -6.06
N GLY A 16 15.65 12.02 -7.15
CA GLY A 16 16.35 13.02 -7.96
C GLY A 16 15.45 13.92 -8.82
N GLN A 17 14.17 13.57 -8.99
CA GLN A 17 13.26 14.22 -9.94
C GLN A 17 12.17 15.09 -9.29
N LEU A 18 11.99 15.01 -7.97
CA LEU A 18 10.87 15.64 -7.26
C LEU A 18 11.34 16.77 -6.35
N ARG A 19 10.52 17.82 -6.17
CA ARG A 19 10.77 18.83 -5.13
C ARG A 19 10.51 18.24 -3.75
N ASN A 20 11.13 18.80 -2.71
CA ASN A 20 11.05 18.28 -1.32
C ASN A 20 9.62 17.99 -0.82
N VAL A 21 8.62 18.82 -1.18
CA VAL A 21 7.22 18.62 -0.73
C VAL A 21 6.53 17.51 -1.50
N GLU A 22 6.76 17.42 -2.82
CA GLU A 22 6.23 16.35 -3.67
C GLU A 22 6.81 15.01 -3.21
N LEU A 23 8.09 15.01 -2.84
CA LEU A 23 8.77 13.85 -2.31
C LEU A 23 8.13 13.29 -1.04
N CYS A 24 7.85 14.13 -0.05
CA CYS A 24 7.20 13.68 1.18
C CYS A 24 5.82 13.08 0.92
N ARG A 25 5.11 13.58 -0.10
CA ARG A 25 3.78 13.10 -0.50
C ARG A 25 3.85 11.74 -1.19
N VAL A 26 4.75 11.59 -2.17
CA VAL A 26 5.00 10.29 -2.81
C VAL A 26 5.46 9.25 -1.79
N ALA A 27 6.42 9.61 -0.93
CA ALA A 27 6.93 8.72 0.11
C ALA A 27 5.82 8.28 1.07
N ARG A 28 4.94 9.21 1.48
CA ARG A 28 3.78 8.89 2.31
C ARG A 28 2.84 7.90 1.60
N GLY A 29 2.47 8.14 0.36
CA GLY A 29 1.60 7.25 -0.40
C GLY A 29 2.16 5.83 -0.54
N VAL A 30 3.46 5.72 -0.83
CA VAL A 30 4.16 4.44 -0.89
C VAL A 30 4.20 3.75 0.48
N MET A 31 4.43 4.51 1.56
CA MET A 31 4.40 3.97 2.92
C MET A 31 3.01 3.46 3.32
N ASP A 32 1.96 4.21 3.00
CA ASP A 32 0.58 3.84 3.29
C ASP A 32 0.21 2.55 2.52
N GLY A 33 0.58 2.45 1.24
CA GLY A 33 0.37 1.24 0.44
C GLY A 33 1.21 0.02 0.84
N ALA A 34 2.44 0.24 1.32
CA ALA A 34 3.26 -0.83 1.88
C ALA A 34 2.70 -1.35 3.21
N LEU A 35 2.19 -0.43 4.05
CA LEU A 35 1.58 -0.75 5.32
C LEU A 35 0.26 -1.53 5.13
N GLU A 36 -0.58 -1.08 4.20
CA GLU A 36 -1.81 -1.78 3.83
C GLU A 36 -1.50 -3.21 3.40
N ARG A 37 -0.54 -3.42 2.50
CA ARG A 37 -0.12 -4.76 2.10
C ARG A 37 0.38 -5.58 3.28
N PHE A 38 1.22 -5.01 4.13
CA PHE A 38 1.71 -5.72 5.31
C PHE A 38 0.57 -6.20 6.21
N LEU A 39 -0.46 -5.38 6.40
CA LEU A 39 -1.66 -5.74 7.16
C LEU A 39 -2.43 -6.86 6.46
N VAL A 40 -2.68 -6.75 5.15
CA VAL A 40 -3.36 -7.79 4.36
C VAL A 40 -2.61 -9.11 4.44
N ASP A 41 -1.29 -9.10 4.24
CA ASP A 41 -0.44 -10.30 4.31
C ASP A 41 -0.46 -10.91 5.71
N SER A 42 -0.43 -10.08 6.76
CA SER A 42 -0.52 -10.54 8.15
C SER A 42 -1.85 -11.24 8.43
N VAL A 43 -2.97 -10.68 7.97
CA VAL A 43 -4.30 -11.27 8.16
C VAL A 43 -4.48 -12.53 7.30
N ALA A 44 -4.01 -12.51 6.05
CA ALA A 44 -4.07 -13.67 5.17
C ALA A 44 -3.25 -14.85 5.73
N ASN A 45 -2.08 -14.58 6.31
CA ASN A 45 -1.25 -15.62 6.94
C ASN A 45 -1.89 -16.23 8.19
N VAL A 46 -2.70 -15.46 8.93
CA VAL A 46 -3.50 -15.99 10.05
C VAL A 46 -4.58 -16.96 9.55
N GLN A 47 -5.19 -16.70 8.39
CA GLN A 47 -6.24 -17.55 7.81
C GLN A 47 -5.70 -18.79 7.06
N GLN A 48 -4.42 -18.83 6.70
CA GLN A 48 -3.83 -19.92 5.90
C GLN A 48 -3.70 -21.27 6.60
N HIS A 49 -4.09 -21.40 7.87
CA HIS A 49 -4.07 -22.70 8.58
C HIS A 49 -5.23 -23.64 8.19
N SER A 50 -6.10 -23.31 7.21
CA SER A 50 -7.30 -24.13 6.95
C SER A 50 -7.75 -24.30 5.49
N GLY A 51 -6.95 -24.03 4.45
CA GLY A 51 -7.43 -24.26 3.08
C GLY A 51 -6.46 -24.06 1.91
N PRO A 52 -6.87 -24.40 0.67
CA PRO A 52 -6.08 -24.22 -0.54
C PRO A 52 -5.68 -22.76 -0.73
N ARG A 53 -4.42 -22.53 -1.13
CA ARG A 53 -3.84 -21.20 -1.33
C ARG A 53 -4.71 -20.37 -2.29
N LEU A 54 -5.37 -19.35 -1.75
CA LEU A 54 -6.12 -18.36 -2.50
C LEU A 54 -5.19 -17.65 -3.49
N GLN A 55 -5.77 -17.29 -4.64
CA GLN A 55 -5.10 -16.60 -5.74
C GLN A 55 -4.28 -15.42 -5.22
N VAL A 56 -3.07 -15.23 -5.78
CA VAL A 56 -2.16 -14.13 -5.45
C VAL A 56 -2.94 -12.83 -5.62
N ASN A 57 -3.31 -12.21 -4.50
CA ASN A 57 -4.04 -10.95 -4.51
C ASN A 57 -3.11 -9.89 -5.08
N MET A 58 -3.36 -9.49 -6.32
CA MET A 58 -2.46 -8.60 -7.04
C MET A 58 -2.68 -7.18 -6.55
N ASN A 59 -1.77 -6.68 -5.73
CA ASN A 59 -1.71 -5.27 -5.35
C ASN A 59 -0.52 -4.57 -6.04
N THR A 60 -0.60 -3.24 -6.18
CA THR A 60 0.43 -2.45 -6.84
C THR A 60 1.78 -2.61 -6.15
N SER A 61 1.83 -2.60 -4.81
CA SER A 61 3.07 -2.84 -4.05
C SER A 61 3.77 -4.15 -4.43
N GLY A 62 3.01 -5.24 -4.56
CA GLY A 62 3.50 -6.56 -4.97
C GLY A 62 4.01 -6.58 -6.39
N MET A 63 3.39 -5.79 -7.27
CA MET A 63 3.88 -5.62 -8.62
C MET A 63 5.24 -4.92 -8.66
N PHE A 64 5.48 -3.93 -7.78
CA PHE A 64 6.78 -3.25 -7.71
C PHE A 64 7.89 -4.17 -7.17
N ASP A 65 7.61 -5.01 -6.17
CA ASP A 65 8.58 -6.03 -5.73
C ASP A 65 8.94 -6.99 -6.87
N LEU A 66 7.93 -7.43 -7.63
CA LEU A 66 8.12 -8.32 -8.77
C LEU A 66 8.85 -7.61 -9.93
N ALA A 67 8.57 -6.33 -10.17
CA ALA A 67 9.29 -5.50 -11.12
C ALA A 67 10.78 -5.43 -10.77
N GLU A 68 11.10 -5.13 -9.51
CA GLU A 68 12.47 -5.08 -9.01
C GLU A 68 13.16 -6.44 -9.16
N ALA A 69 12.48 -7.54 -8.79
CA ALA A 69 12.99 -8.90 -8.96
C ALA A 69 13.22 -9.27 -10.44
N GLN A 70 12.51 -8.64 -11.36
CA GLN A 70 12.66 -8.79 -12.81
C GLN A 70 13.58 -7.71 -13.44
N HIS A 71 14.24 -6.90 -12.62
CA HIS A 71 15.10 -5.79 -13.06
C HIS A 71 14.39 -4.78 -13.97
N VAL A 72 13.09 -4.56 -13.74
CA VAL A 72 12.29 -3.55 -14.43
C VAL A 72 12.35 -2.24 -13.63
N PRO A 73 12.97 -1.17 -14.16
CA PRO A 73 13.04 0.11 -13.46
C PRO A 73 11.66 0.72 -13.26
N ALA A 74 11.51 1.56 -12.24
CA ALA A 74 10.33 2.40 -12.08
C ALA A 74 10.56 3.79 -12.67
N LEU A 75 9.47 4.38 -13.16
CA LEU A 75 9.43 5.67 -13.82
C LEU A 75 8.43 6.60 -13.13
N VAL A 76 8.74 7.90 -13.17
CA VAL A 76 7.82 8.97 -12.80
C VAL A 76 7.26 9.61 -14.06
N LEU A 77 5.93 9.68 -14.16
CA LEU A 77 5.21 10.22 -15.30
C LEU A 77 4.55 11.54 -14.92
N PRO A 78 4.42 12.50 -15.87
CA PRO A 78 4.68 12.34 -17.31
C PRO A 78 6.16 12.49 -17.74
N ALA A 79 7.07 12.87 -16.85
CA ALA A 79 8.45 13.24 -17.20
C ALA A 79 9.22 12.15 -17.97
N ALA A 80 8.99 10.86 -17.65
CA ALA A 80 9.66 9.72 -18.28
C ALA A 80 8.77 8.96 -19.28
N ARG A 81 7.73 9.58 -19.84
CA ARG A 81 6.74 8.91 -20.70
C ARG A 81 7.33 8.21 -21.93
N ASN A 82 8.39 8.77 -22.50
CA ASN A 82 9.09 8.21 -23.67
C ASN A 82 9.89 6.93 -23.37
N ARG A 83 10.09 6.61 -22.09
CA ARG A 83 10.77 5.37 -21.66
C ARG A 83 9.81 4.19 -21.49
N LEU A 84 8.50 4.43 -21.40
CA LEU A 84 7.54 3.34 -21.28
C LEU A 84 7.61 2.39 -22.48
N SER A 85 7.66 1.10 -22.18
CA SER A 85 7.64 0.03 -23.16
C SER A 85 6.41 0.09 -24.08
N SER A 86 6.62 -0.14 -25.37
CA SER A 86 5.52 -0.40 -26.31
C SER A 86 4.81 -1.74 -26.07
N ALA A 87 5.34 -2.59 -25.18
CA ALA A 87 4.70 -3.85 -24.79
C ALA A 87 3.55 -3.67 -23.78
N ILE A 88 3.40 -2.47 -23.19
CA ILE A 88 2.25 -2.16 -22.34
C ILE A 88 1.01 -2.03 -23.25
N PRO A 89 -0.13 -2.65 -22.91
CA PRO A 89 -1.35 -2.55 -23.71
C PRO A 89 -1.76 -1.10 -23.99
N GLU A 90 -2.25 -0.83 -25.20
CA GLU A 90 -2.61 0.52 -25.65
C GLU A 90 -3.66 1.17 -24.74
N ASP A 91 -4.69 0.42 -24.34
CA ASP A 91 -5.72 0.89 -23.40
C ASP A 91 -5.13 1.32 -22.05
N THR A 92 -4.11 0.62 -21.56
CA THR A 92 -3.41 0.97 -20.31
C THR A 92 -2.58 2.25 -20.49
N LEU A 93 -1.88 2.39 -21.62
CA LEU A 93 -1.15 3.62 -21.93
C LEU A 93 -2.10 4.81 -22.08
N ALA A 94 -3.27 4.63 -22.71
CA ALA A 94 -4.28 5.67 -22.84
C ALA A 94 -4.79 6.14 -21.47
N LYS A 95 -5.02 5.23 -20.51
CA LYS A 95 -5.38 5.59 -19.12
C LYS A 95 -4.26 6.38 -18.43
N VAL A 96 -3.01 5.93 -18.57
CA VAL A 96 -1.82 6.61 -18.03
C VAL A 96 -1.71 8.04 -18.59
N ASP A 97 -1.90 8.20 -19.89
CA ASP A 97 -1.85 9.49 -20.57
C ASP A 97 -3.02 10.39 -20.14
N GLN A 98 -4.21 9.83 -19.98
CA GLN A 98 -5.37 10.56 -19.50
C GLN A 98 -5.17 11.09 -18.06
N GLU A 99 -4.64 10.28 -17.15
CA GLU A 99 -4.41 10.69 -15.76
C GLU A 99 -3.31 11.75 -15.66
N THR A 100 -2.21 11.59 -16.40
CA THR A 100 -1.15 12.61 -16.42
C THR A 100 -1.61 13.93 -17.06
N ALA A 101 -2.48 13.89 -18.08
CA ALA A 101 -3.10 15.07 -18.66
C ALA A 101 -4.02 15.83 -17.68
N LYS A 102 -4.60 15.13 -16.69
CA LYS A 102 -5.37 15.76 -15.58
C LYS A 102 -4.46 16.40 -14.53
N GLY A 103 -3.14 16.25 -14.64
CA GLY A 103 -2.15 16.80 -13.72
C GLY A 103 -1.75 15.86 -12.57
N PHE A 104 -2.11 14.58 -12.63
CA PHE A 104 -1.62 13.59 -11.68
C PHE A 104 -0.17 13.19 -12.01
N LEU A 105 0.61 12.91 -10.96
CA LEU A 105 1.89 12.22 -11.08
C LEU A 105 1.63 10.73 -11.01
N LEU A 106 2.27 9.95 -11.88
CA LEU A 106 2.19 8.49 -11.80
C LEU A 106 3.56 7.89 -11.55
N VAL A 107 3.60 6.82 -10.75
CA VAL A 107 4.79 6.00 -10.56
C VAL A 107 4.46 4.58 -10.99
N GLY A 108 5.14 4.07 -12.02
CA GLY A 108 4.88 2.76 -12.62
C GLY A 108 6.17 2.11 -13.13
N PRO A 109 6.19 0.79 -13.39
CA PRO A 109 7.34 0.13 -13.99
C PRO A 109 7.54 0.58 -15.45
N GLU A 110 8.77 0.47 -15.96
CA GLU A 110 9.13 0.80 -17.35
C GLU A 110 8.51 -0.19 -18.36
N HIS A 111 8.35 -1.46 -17.94
CA HIS A 111 7.76 -2.55 -18.70
C HIS A 111 6.62 -3.22 -17.92
N THR A 112 5.85 -4.09 -18.58
CA THR A 112 4.95 -5.02 -17.89
C THR A 112 5.75 -5.98 -17.01
N VAL A 113 5.12 -6.44 -15.95
CA VAL A 113 5.70 -7.39 -14.98
C VAL A 113 5.03 -8.74 -15.18
N SER A 114 5.83 -9.81 -15.27
CA SER A 114 5.30 -11.18 -15.40
C SER A 114 4.79 -11.69 -14.05
N ILE A 115 3.52 -12.08 -13.97
CA ILE A 115 2.88 -12.64 -12.79
C ILE A 115 2.15 -13.91 -13.20
N ALA A 116 2.61 -15.06 -12.71
CA ALA A 116 2.08 -16.39 -13.07
C ALA A 116 1.97 -16.61 -14.60
N GLY A 117 2.91 -16.06 -15.37
CA GLY A 117 2.95 -16.16 -16.84
C GLY A 117 2.12 -15.10 -17.58
N ALA A 118 1.32 -14.29 -16.89
CA ALA A 118 0.61 -13.16 -17.48
C ALA A 118 1.43 -11.87 -17.35
N GLN A 119 1.44 -11.04 -18.40
CA GLN A 119 2.02 -9.70 -18.35
C GLN A 119 1.00 -8.74 -17.75
N ARG A 120 1.35 -8.09 -16.62
CA ARG A 120 0.49 -7.14 -15.93
C ARG A 120 1.17 -5.79 -15.76
N TYR A 121 0.37 -4.75 -15.63
CA TYR A 121 0.85 -3.40 -15.36
C TYR A 121 0.03 -2.75 -14.23
N ALA A 122 0.69 -1.96 -13.40
CA ALA A 122 0.08 -1.23 -12.29
C ALA A 122 0.91 0.01 -12.00
N TRP A 123 0.27 1.03 -11.46
CA TRP A 123 0.93 2.28 -11.10
C TRP A 123 0.29 2.89 -9.86
N TRP A 124 1.04 3.74 -9.19
CA TRP A 124 0.53 4.66 -8.19
C TRP A 124 0.11 5.94 -8.88
N ARG A 125 -1.16 6.34 -8.74
CA ARG A 125 -1.63 7.68 -9.10
C ARG A 125 -1.49 8.59 -7.90
N ILE A 126 -0.87 9.75 -8.08
CA ILE A 126 -0.56 10.68 -7.00
C ILE A 126 -1.11 12.06 -7.37
N ASP A 127 -1.98 12.61 -6.54
CA ASP A 127 -2.37 14.02 -6.63
C ASP A 127 -1.24 14.88 -6.07
N PRO A 128 -0.51 15.66 -6.89
CA PRO A 128 0.58 16.47 -6.40
C PRO A 128 0.12 17.58 -5.44
N LYS A 129 -1.18 17.95 -5.39
CA LYS A 129 -1.71 19.01 -4.53
C LYS A 129 -2.04 18.53 -3.12
N SER A 130 -2.69 17.38 -2.98
CA SER A 130 -3.06 16.80 -1.68
C SER A 130 -2.02 15.80 -1.18
N GLY A 131 -1.31 15.13 -2.08
CA GLY A 131 -0.48 13.96 -1.80
C GLY A 131 -1.26 12.65 -1.72
N GLU A 132 -2.56 12.68 -1.99
CA GLU A 132 -3.38 11.48 -2.09
C GLU A 132 -2.78 10.53 -3.13
N THR A 133 -2.65 9.26 -2.75
CA THR A 133 -2.01 8.23 -3.56
C THR A 133 -2.94 7.04 -3.69
N THR A 134 -3.21 6.62 -4.91
CA THR A 134 -4.15 5.54 -5.23
C THR A 134 -3.42 4.45 -6.02
N ALA A 135 -3.52 3.20 -5.57
CA ALA A 135 -3.06 2.04 -6.30
C ALA A 135 -4.00 1.77 -7.48
N VAL A 136 -3.46 1.68 -8.70
CA VAL A 136 -4.24 1.38 -9.91
C VAL A 136 -3.59 0.23 -10.67
N THR A 137 -4.39 -0.72 -11.13
CA THR A 137 -3.98 -1.82 -12.00
C THR A 137 -4.46 -1.60 -13.45
N ASP A 138 -3.89 -2.33 -14.40
CA ASP A 138 -4.21 -2.28 -15.84
C ASP A 138 -5.70 -2.52 -16.17
N ASP A 139 -6.36 -3.40 -15.42
CA ASP A 139 -7.81 -3.62 -15.47
C ASP A 139 -8.63 -2.41 -14.97
N GLY A 140 -7.97 -1.37 -14.46
CA GLY A 140 -8.61 -0.17 -13.92
C GLY A 140 -9.24 -0.38 -12.55
N LEU A 141 -8.98 -1.52 -11.91
CA LEU A 141 -9.37 -1.72 -10.52
C LEU A 141 -8.43 -0.90 -9.62
N TYR A 142 -9.03 -0.22 -8.65
CA TYR A 142 -8.28 0.31 -7.53
C TYR A 142 -7.89 -0.89 -6.68
N GLY A 143 -6.59 -1.08 -6.45
CA GLY A 143 -6.11 -2.17 -5.58
C GLY A 143 -6.88 -2.12 -4.25
N SER A 144 -7.22 -3.29 -3.69
CA SER A 144 -8.01 -3.50 -2.47
C SER A 144 -8.10 -2.27 -1.56
N GLU A 145 -9.29 -1.71 -1.34
CA GLU A 145 -9.44 -0.53 -0.46
C GLU A 145 -9.51 -0.96 1.00
N MET A 146 -8.57 -0.50 1.83
CA MET A 146 -8.72 -0.58 3.28
C MET A 146 -9.56 0.59 3.83
N MET A 147 -10.74 0.29 4.37
CA MET A 147 -11.58 1.25 5.10
C MET A 147 -11.47 0.99 6.61
N ALA A 148 -11.29 2.02 7.43
CA ALA A 148 -11.35 1.89 8.88
C ALA A 148 -12.54 2.67 9.45
N VAL A 149 -13.47 1.99 10.11
CA VAL A 149 -14.58 2.61 10.85
C VAL A 149 -14.23 2.63 12.33
N LEU A 150 -14.18 3.84 12.90
CA LEU A 150 -13.98 4.04 14.32
C LEU A 150 -15.33 4.31 14.99
N LYS A 151 -15.72 3.47 15.94
CA LYS A 151 -16.84 3.75 16.84
C LYS A 151 -16.32 4.56 18.01
N LYS A 152 -16.90 5.73 18.25
CA LYS A 152 -16.55 6.60 19.40
C LYS A 152 -17.72 6.73 20.38
N ASN A 153 -17.44 6.96 21.65
CA ASN A 153 -18.45 7.37 22.62
C ASN A 153 -18.75 8.89 22.50
N VAL A 154 -19.69 9.39 23.31
CA VAL A 154 -20.07 10.81 23.33
C VAL A 154 -18.95 11.75 23.78
N GLU A 155 -17.94 11.23 24.47
CA GLU A 155 -16.74 11.95 24.91
C GLU A 155 -15.63 11.93 23.85
N GLY A 156 -15.85 11.26 22.71
CA GLY A 156 -14.89 11.14 21.60
C GLY A 156 -13.87 10.01 21.74
N GLN A 157 -13.95 9.19 22.78
CA GLN A 157 -13.07 8.03 22.99
C GLN A 157 -13.41 6.92 21.99
N VAL A 158 -12.40 6.33 21.35
CA VAL A 158 -12.57 5.22 20.40
C VAL A 158 -12.86 3.93 21.18
N LEU A 159 -14.04 3.36 20.96
CA LEU A 159 -14.50 2.10 21.58
C LEU A 159 -14.23 0.88 20.70
N GLU A 160 -14.18 1.07 19.38
CA GLU A 160 -14.04 -0.01 18.41
C GLU A 160 -13.37 0.54 17.15
N VAL A 161 -12.39 -0.19 16.61
CA VAL A 161 -11.84 0.05 15.29
C VAL A 161 -12.15 -1.18 14.45
N LYS A 162 -12.96 -0.99 13.41
CA LYS A 162 -13.23 -2.00 12.40
C LYS A 162 -12.44 -1.64 11.17
N VAL A 163 -11.45 -2.46 10.82
CA VAL A 163 -10.78 -2.36 9.54
C VAL A 163 -11.46 -3.33 8.58
N PHE A 164 -11.91 -2.80 7.44
CA PHE A 164 -12.51 -3.50 6.33
C PHE A 164 -11.49 -3.50 5.20
N PHE A 165 -11.37 -4.63 4.52
CA PHE A 165 -10.68 -4.71 3.24
C PHE A 165 -11.73 -4.94 2.18
N VAL A 166 -12.07 -3.91 1.43
CA VAL A 166 -13.00 -4.00 0.31
C VAL A 166 -12.23 -4.55 -0.88
N GLY A 167 -12.44 -5.83 -1.17
CA GLY A 167 -11.77 -6.56 -2.24
C GLY A 167 -12.39 -7.93 -2.49
N MET A 168 -11.83 -8.67 -3.45
CA MET A 168 -12.41 -9.92 -4.00
C MET A 168 -12.60 -11.08 -3.00
N PHE A 169 -12.15 -10.94 -1.73
CA PHE A 169 -12.22 -12.00 -0.71
C PHE A 169 -13.40 -11.90 0.27
N GLY A 170 -14.31 -10.95 0.08
CA GLY A 170 -15.36 -10.67 1.06
C GLY A 170 -14.81 -9.92 2.27
N ASP A 171 -15.71 -9.40 3.10
CA ASP A 171 -15.35 -8.51 4.20
C ASP A 171 -14.47 -9.23 5.24
N VAL A 172 -13.20 -8.86 5.31
CA VAL A 172 -12.29 -9.30 6.39
C VAL A 172 -12.42 -8.34 7.55
N PHE A 173 -12.87 -8.85 8.70
CA PHE A 173 -13.09 -8.06 9.92
C PHE A 173 -11.92 -8.23 10.89
N LEU A 174 -11.24 -7.13 11.18
CA LEU A 174 -10.43 -7.03 12.41
C LEU A 174 -11.29 -6.35 13.47
N ASN A 175 -11.79 -7.13 14.44
CA ASN A 175 -12.48 -6.59 15.60
C ASN A 175 -11.49 -6.44 16.76
N LEU A 176 -11.03 -5.21 16.98
CA LEU A 176 -10.17 -4.86 18.11
C LEU A 176 -11.01 -4.48 19.33
N SER A 177 -11.82 -5.40 19.84
CA SER A 177 -12.59 -5.19 21.09
C SER A 177 -11.76 -5.58 22.31
N ASN A 178 -11.87 -4.79 23.38
CA ASN A 178 -11.08 -4.83 24.63
C ASN A 178 -9.67 -4.21 24.56
N ILE A 179 -9.61 -2.91 24.29
CA ILE A 179 -8.40 -2.10 24.45
C ILE A 179 -8.32 -1.61 25.91
N PRO A 180 -7.34 -2.04 26.73
CA PRO A 180 -7.21 -1.58 28.12
C PRO A 180 -6.81 -0.10 28.21
N GLN A 181 -7.27 0.56 29.28
CA GLN A 181 -7.06 1.99 29.58
C GLN A 181 -5.56 2.35 29.75
N LEU A 182 -5.24 3.60 29.39
CA LEU A 182 -3.93 4.08 28.95
C LEU A 182 -3.21 4.98 29.95
N GLN A 183 -1.87 4.89 30.01
CA GLN A 183 -1.00 5.96 30.50
C GLN A 183 0.16 6.21 29.53
N ALA A 184 0.43 7.50 29.30
CA ALA A 184 1.24 7.99 28.18
C ALA A 184 2.65 8.36 28.63
N GLN A 185 3.69 7.60 28.23
CA GLN A 185 5.08 8.10 28.19
C GLN A 185 5.92 7.41 27.08
N ASN A 186 6.48 8.26 26.20
CA ASN A 186 7.65 8.07 25.32
C ASN A 186 7.52 7.27 23.99
N VAL A 187 7.78 7.92 22.84
CA VAL A 187 9.06 7.92 22.05
C VAL A 187 8.81 8.34 20.57
N ASN A 188 9.76 9.09 20.01
CA ASN A 188 9.88 9.52 18.60
C ASN A 188 10.31 8.38 17.64
N ALA A 189 9.65 8.20 16.47
CA ALA A 189 10.23 7.50 15.30
C ALA A 189 9.51 7.82 13.96
N PRO A 190 10.21 7.86 12.80
CA PRO A 190 9.64 8.13 11.48
C PRO A 190 9.26 6.85 10.69
N GLY A 191 8.00 6.77 10.22
CA GLY A 191 7.49 5.96 9.09
C GLY A 191 7.40 4.42 9.22
N GLY A 192 6.34 3.80 8.67
CA GLY A 192 6.16 2.33 8.56
C GLY A 192 5.40 1.64 9.71
N LEU A 193 5.60 0.32 9.95
CA LEU A 193 5.01 -0.43 11.08
C LEU A 193 5.27 0.27 12.41
N ALA A 194 6.43 0.89 12.59
CA ALA A 194 6.72 1.70 13.77
C ALA A 194 5.81 2.93 13.86
N ALA A 195 5.45 3.58 12.74
CA ALA A 195 4.51 4.70 12.71
C ALA A 195 3.04 4.26 12.86
N LEU A 196 2.65 3.09 12.33
CA LEU A 196 1.32 2.54 12.60
C LEU A 196 1.22 2.06 14.05
N CYS A 197 2.19 1.30 14.54
CA CYS A 197 2.27 0.91 15.95
C CYS A 197 2.37 2.15 16.85
N GLN A 198 3.09 3.21 16.46
CA GLN A 198 3.15 4.46 17.21
C GLN A 198 1.84 5.25 17.08
N PHE A 199 1.16 5.26 15.94
CA PHE A 199 -0.15 5.87 15.76
C PHE A 199 -1.20 5.16 16.59
N LEU A 200 -1.23 3.83 16.52
CA LEU A 200 -2.07 2.96 17.33
C LEU A 200 -1.71 3.14 18.81
N LYS A 201 -0.44 3.14 19.21
CA LYS A 201 0.02 3.37 20.59
C LYS A 201 -0.22 4.80 21.10
N ASN A 202 -0.13 5.81 20.25
CA ASN A 202 -0.49 7.21 20.55
C ASN A 202 -2.02 7.38 20.64
N ALA A 203 -2.77 6.60 19.86
CA ALA A 203 -4.22 6.42 19.99
C ALA A 203 -4.57 5.44 21.12
N GLY A 204 -3.55 4.86 21.77
CA GLY A 204 -3.65 3.99 22.91
C GLY A 204 -4.20 2.60 22.66
N ILE A 205 -3.76 1.99 21.57
CA ILE A 205 -4.09 0.63 21.14
C ILE A 205 -2.82 -0.20 21.33
N ASP A 206 -2.84 -1.13 22.29
CA ASP A 206 -1.73 -2.04 22.56
C ASP A 206 -1.88 -3.31 21.71
N LEU A 207 -0.89 -3.62 20.87
CA LEU A 207 -0.92 -4.76 19.98
C LEU A 207 -0.45 -6.01 20.73
N VAL A 208 -1.36 -6.65 21.49
CA VAL A 208 -1.05 -7.92 22.14
C VAL A 208 -1.10 -9.04 21.11
N GLN A 209 0.06 -9.60 20.76
CA GLN A 209 0.17 -10.87 20.04
C GLN A 209 -0.33 -11.99 20.96
N ARG A 210 -1.60 -12.39 20.84
CA ARG A 210 -2.09 -13.61 21.51
C ARG A 210 -1.74 -14.83 20.67
N ASN A 211 -1.15 -15.84 21.31
CA ASN A 211 -0.94 -17.14 20.69
C ASN A 211 -2.29 -17.81 20.41
N LEU A 212 -2.45 -18.36 19.21
CA LEU A 212 -3.65 -19.08 18.74
C LEU A 212 -3.88 -20.44 19.46
N GLN A 213 -3.19 -20.72 20.57
CA GLN A 213 -3.35 -21.96 21.33
C GLN A 213 -4.43 -21.86 22.42
N ASP A 214 -5.00 -20.68 22.65
CA ASP A 214 -6.01 -20.45 23.70
C ASP A 214 -7.46 -20.42 23.16
N PHE A 215 -7.71 -21.05 22.01
CA PHE A 215 -9.05 -21.24 21.43
C PHE A 215 -9.31 -22.72 21.09
#